data_AF-A0A9P6RWU9-F1
#
_entry.id   AF-A0A9P6RWU9-F1
#
_cell.length_a   1.000
_cell.length_b   1.000
_cell.length_c   1.000
_cell.angle_alpha   90.00
_cell.angle_beta   90.00
_cell.angle_gamma   90.00
#
_symmetry.space_group_name_H-M   'P 1'
#
loop_
_entity.id
_entity.type
_entity.pdbx_description
1 polymer ?
#
loop_
_entity_poly.entity_id
_entity_poly.type
_entity_poly.pdbx_seq_one_letter_code
_entity_poly.pdbx_strand_id
1 'polypeptide(L)'
;IWSGEDLSLTRTQLSDIKKFLCIMMYRGENRRGQYYNMQFDLSTLLSIKKHMDYNNIKKVQDVWFDNLKWLVETPVNSILEEFHKASNIAPDDPFATLLQYQGPIHVVELIDFGHMTNNYVCIWQAEEGSEFILTDNCFGAFEGDKGCCFHNFFIVSPRYAIVLVNRLYMWNMMGELPFRKSRFSEKLHANPEAVYAKGPLPKDFDDSDFSPDDVFKYRRIV
;
A
#
# COMPACT_ATOMS: atom_id res chain seq x y z
N ILE A 1 -0.07 17.33 13.52
CA ILE A 1 -0.76 18.61 13.88
C ILE A 1 -0.45 19.59 12.75
N TRP A 2 -1.47 20.23 12.16
CA TRP A 2 -1.27 21.18 11.08
C TRP A 2 -0.61 22.47 11.62
N SER A 3 0.44 22.95 10.96
CA SER A 3 1.02 24.27 11.23
C SER A 3 1.06 25.06 9.92
N GLY A 4 0.07 25.92 9.69
CA GLY A 4 -0.09 26.60 8.41
C GLY A 4 -0.51 25.65 7.29
N GLU A 5 0.23 25.65 6.18
CA GLU A 5 -0.04 24.82 4.99
C GLU A 5 0.47 23.36 5.11
N ASP A 6 1.30 23.06 6.11
CA ASP A 6 2.00 21.79 6.21
C ASP A 6 1.35 20.81 7.19
N LEU A 7 1.26 19.54 6.79
CA LEU A 7 0.93 18.41 7.66
C LEU A 7 2.21 17.70 8.08
N SER A 8 2.46 17.61 9.39
CA SER A 8 3.56 16.81 9.92
C SER A 8 3.05 15.50 10.53
N LEU A 9 3.67 14.39 10.14
CA LEU A 9 3.41 13.05 10.67
C LEU A 9 4.73 12.41 11.12
N THR A 10 4.75 11.79 12.30
CA THR A 10 5.86 10.92 12.67
C THR A 10 5.89 9.66 11.79
N ARG A 11 7.01 8.95 11.75
CA ARG A 11 7.14 7.67 11.03
C ARG A 11 6.10 6.66 11.50
N THR A 12 5.88 6.56 12.82
CA THR A 12 4.83 5.70 13.38
C THR A 12 3.45 6.10 12.89
N GLN A 13 3.10 7.40 12.98
CA GLN A 13 1.80 7.89 12.50
C GLN A 13 1.59 7.65 11.01
N LEU A 14 2.63 7.82 10.20
CA LEU A 14 2.60 7.54 8.77
C LEU A 14 2.35 6.05 8.48
N SER A 15 3.05 5.19 9.22
CA SER A 15 2.91 3.74 9.13
C SER A 15 1.48 3.29 9.48
N ASP A 16 0.94 3.83 10.58
CA ASP A 16 -0.43 3.55 11.03
C ASP A 16 -1.48 4.03 10.04
N ILE A 17 -1.32 5.23 9.46
CA ILE A 17 -2.19 5.73 8.40
C ILE A 17 -2.16 4.81 7.19
N LYS A 18 -0.97 4.41 6.72
CA LYS A 18 -0.85 3.49 5.58
C LYS A 18 -1.52 2.14 5.87
N LYS A 19 -1.29 1.57 7.05
CA LYS A 19 -1.94 0.34 7.49
C LYS A 19 -3.47 0.47 7.47
N PHE A 20 -3.98 1.57 8.04
CA PHE A 20 -5.40 1.89 8.02
C PHE A 20 -5.94 1.92 6.59
N LEU A 21 -5.30 2.66 5.68
CA LEU A 21 -5.73 2.76 4.27
C LEU A 21 -5.73 1.41 3.56
N CYS A 22 -4.71 0.57 3.78
CA CYS A 22 -4.64 -0.78 3.22
C CYS A 22 -5.79 -1.66 3.73
N ILE A 23 -6.07 -1.64 5.04
CA ILE A 23 -7.18 -2.40 5.65
C ILE A 23 -8.53 -1.92 5.10
N MET A 24 -8.72 -0.61 4.98
CA MET A 24 -9.94 -0.01 4.46
C MET A 24 -10.20 -0.39 3.00
N MET A 25 -9.14 -0.48 2.19
CA MET A 25 -9.22 -0.96 0.81
C MET A 25 -9.54 -2.46 0.76
N TYR A 26 -8.83 -3.27 1.56
CA TYR A 26 -8.97 -4.73 1.58
C TYR A 26 -10.36 -5.19 2.07
N ARG A 27 -10.96 -4.48 3.04
CA ARG A 27 -12.32 -4.79 3.52
C ARG A 27 -13.43 -4.38 2.55
N GLY A 28 -13.11 -3.69 1.46
CA GLY A 28 -14.06 -3.19 0.47
C GLY A 28 -14.89 -4.31 -0.17
N GLU A 29 -16.09 -3.96 -0.64
CA GLU A 29 -17.05 -4.96 -1.16
C GLU A 29 -16.52 -5.75 -2.34
N ASN A 30 -15.72 -5.13 -3.21
CA ASN A 30 -15.10 -5.80 -4.35
C ASN A 30 -14.19 -6.95 -3.91
N ARG A 31 -13.27 -6.69 -2.97
CA ARG A 31 -12.31 -7.69 -2.47
C ARG A 31 -13.05 -8.76 -1.66
N ARG A 32 -13.98 -8.39 -0.78
CA ARG A 32 -14.84 -9.35 -0.07
C ARG A 32 -15.62 -10.22 -1.05
N GLY A 33 -16.24 -9.62 -2.07
CA GLY A 33 -16.99 -10.30 -3.12
C GLY A 33 -16.15 -11.31 -3.88
N GLN A 34 -14.87 -11.01 -4.11
CA GLN A 34 -13.93 -11.91 -4.76
C GLN A 34 -13.82 -13.26 -4.03
N TYR A 35 -13.65 -13.25 -2.70
CA TYR A 35 -13.60 -14.45 -1.88
C TYR A 35 -14.96 -15.14 -1.74
N TYR A 36 -16.03 -14.37 -1.54
CA TYR A 36 -17.38 -14.91 -1.37
C TYR A 36 -17.91 -15.60 -2.62
N ASN A 37 -17.60 -15.04 -3.79
CA ASN A 37 -18.03 -15.55 -5.09
C ASN A 37 -16.96 -16.40 -5.79
N MET A 38 -15.81 -16.61 -5.15
CA MET A 38 -14.65 -17.35 -5.70
C MET A 38 -14.19 -16.84 -7.08
N GLN A 39 -14.16 -15.52 -7.26
CA GLN A 39 -13.77 -14.87 -8.52
C GLN A 39 -12.25 -14.68 -8.60
N PHE A 40 -11.53 -15.77 -8.80
CA PHE A 40 -10.08 -15.79 -8.93
C PHE A 40 -9.66 -16.39 -10.27
N ASP A 41 -8.55 -15.92 -10.81
CA ASP A 41 -7.86 -16.68 -11.85
C ASP A 41 -7.35 -18.02 -11.29
N LEU A 42 -6.99 -18.95 -12.18
CA LEU A 42 -6.59 -20.30 -11.79
C LEU A 42 -5.36 -20.32 -10.86
N SER A 43 -4.37 -19.45 -11.11
CA SER A 43 -3.14 -19.43 -10.31
C SER A 43 -3.40 -18.95 -8.89
N THR A 44 -4.17 -17.88 -8.75
CA THR A 44 -4.58 -17.33 -7.45
C THR A 44 -5.44 -18.33 -6.68
N LEU A 45 -6.38 -19.00 -7.34
CA LEU A 45 -7.23 -20.01 -6.68
C LEU A 45 -6.40 -21.19 -6.16
N LEU A 46 -5.40 -21.66 -6.91
CA LEU A 46 -4.50 -22.73 -6.47
C LEU A 46 -3.64 -22.29 -5.27
N SER A 47 -3.13 -21.06 -5.30
CA SER A 47 -2.40 -20.48 -4.16
C SER A 47 -3.28 -20.37 -2.91
N ILE A 48 -4.53 -19.91 -3.05
CA ILE A 48 -5.50 -19.86 -1.94
C ILE A 48 -5.74 -21.25 -1.35
N LYS A 49 -5.96 -22.27 -2.18
CA LYS A 49 -6.16 -23.65 -1.70
C LYS A 49 -4.95 -24.17 -0.93
N LYS A 50 -3.73 -23.91 -1.41
CA LYS A 50 -2.50 -24.27 -0.66
C LYS A 50 -2.41 -23.55 0.68
N HIS A 51 -2.73 -22.26 0.71
CA HIS A 51 -2.76 -21.48 1.95
C HIS A 51 -3.82 -22.03 2.92
N MET A 52 -4.98 -22.44 2.41
CA MET A 52 -6.03 -23.09 3.20
C MET A 52 -5.55 -24.41 3.80
N ASP A 53 -4.93 -25.27 2.99
CA ASP A 53 -4.40 -26.56 3.44
C ASP A 53 -3.35 -26.37 4.54
N TYR A 54 -2.44 -25.40 4.38
CA TYR A 54 -1.40 -25.09 5.36
C TYR A 54 -1.97 -24.56 6.69
N ASN A 55 -2.96 -23.66 6.62
CA ASN A 55 -3.56 -23.01 7.80
C ASN A 55 -4.80 -23.74 8.35
N ASN A 56 -5.13 -24.92 7.84
CA ASN A 56 -6.32 -25.70 8.21
C ASN A 56 -7.66 -24.93 8.02
N ILE A 57 -7.73 -24.08 7.00
CA ILE A 57 -8.92 -23.29 6.66
C ILE A 57 -9.82 -24.12 5.74
N LYS A 58 -11.11 -24.23 6.08
CA LYS A 58 -12.04 -25.11 5.35
C LYS A 58 -12.75 -24.42 4.19
N LYS A 59 -12.91 -23.09 4.24
CA LYS A 59 -13.66 -22.33 3.25
C LYS A 59 -12.85 -21.14 2.76
N VAL A 60 -12.97 -20.83 1.47
CA VAL A 60 -12.29 -19.68 0.85
C VAL A 60 -12.71 -18.36 1.50
N GLN A 61 -13.96 -18.25 1.95
CA GLN A 61 -14.46 -17.06 2.63
C GLN A 61 -13.78 -16.79 3.97
N ASP A 62 -13.38 -17.86 4.68
CA ASP A 62 -12.69 -17.75 5.95
C ASP A 62 -11.26 -17.19 5.75
N VAL A 63 -10.62 -17.46 4.60
CA VAL A 63 -9.33 -16.85 4.22
C VAL A 63 -9.42 -15.33 4.20
N TRP A 64 -10.50 -14.77 3.63
CA TRP A 64 -10.67 -13.31 3.60
C TRP A 64 -10.67 -12.70 5.00
N PHE A 65 -11.43 -13.34 5.91
CA PHE A 65 -11.59 -12.88 7.28
C PHE A 65 -10.30 -13.09 8.10
N ASP A 66 -9.62 -14.22 7.94
CA ASP A 66 -8.36 -14.52 8.63
C ASP A 66 -7.25 -13.56 8.21
N ASN A 67 -7.14 -13.26 6.91
CA ASN A 67 -6.25 -12.22 6.40
C ASN A 67 -6.56 -10.85 7.05
N LEU A 68 -7.84 -10.46 7.10
CA LEU A 68 -8.26 -9.18 7.70
C LEU A 68 -7.88 -9.13 9.20
N LYS A 69 -8.19 -10.21 9.93
CA LYS A 69 -7.87 -10.35 11.35
C LYS A 69 -6.37 -10.23 11.58
N TRP A 70 -5.57 -10.96 10.80
CA TRP A 70 -4.12 -10.93 10.93
C TRP A 70 -3.55 -9.54 10.62
N LEU A 71 -4.02 -8.87 9.56
CA LEU A 71 -3.62 -7.49 9.24
C LEU A 71 -3.96 -6.53 10.38
N VAL A 72 -5.13 -6.65 11.00
CA VAL A 72 -5.55 -5.78 12.12
C VAL A 72 -4.66 -6.01 13.34
N GLU A 73 -4.46 -7.27 13.74
CA GLU A 73 -3.78 -7.65 14.98
C GLU A 73 -2.25 -7.52 14.90
N THR A 74 -1.66 -7.60 13.71
CA THR A 74 -0.20 -7.65 13.53
C THR A 74 0.43 -6.25 13.41
N PRO A 75 1.49 -5.92 14.18
CA PRO A 75 2.23 -4.66 14.01
C PRO A 75 2.81 -4.50 12.59
N VAL A 76 2.86 -3.27 12.05
CA VAL A 76 3.31 -3.03 10.67
C VAL A 76 4.70 -3.61 10.40
N ASN A 77 5.65 -3.44 11.31
CA ASN A 77 7.01 -3.94 11.14
C ASN A 77 7.04 -5.47 10.97
N SER A 78 6.23 -6.20 11.73
CA SER A 78 6.11 -7.66 11.60
C SER A 78 5.47 -8.07 10.27
N ILE A 79 4.53 -7.28 9.74
CA ILE A 79 3.98 -7.50 8.39
C ILE A 79 5.07 -7.29 7.33
N LEU A 80 5.88 -6.22 7.46
CA LEU A 80 6.97 -5.93 6.53
C LEU A 80 8.07 -7.00 6.58
N GLU A 81 8.46 -7.46 7.76
CA GLU A 81 9.38 -8.60 7.92
C GLU A 81 8.86 -9.84 7.18
N GLU A 82 7.57 -10.13 7.31
CA GLU A 82 6.93 -11.25 6.63
C GLU A 82 6.90 -11.06 5.11
N PHE A 83 6.62 -9.84 4.63
CA PHE A 83 6.70 -9.47 3.22
C PHE A 83 8.12 -9.67 2.66
N HIS A 84 9.16 -9.29 3.41
CA HIS A 84 10.55 -9.51 3.00
C HIS A 84 10.90 -11.00 2.93
N LYS A 85 10.41 -11.83 3.87
CA LYS A 85 10.57 -13.28 3.78
C LYS A 85 9.92 -13.83 2.52
N ALA A 86 8.67 -13.43 2.23
CA ALA A 86 7.95 -13.85 1.04
C ALA A 86 8.70 -13.46 -0.25
N SER A 87 9.18 -12.21 -0.32
CA SER A 87 9.91 -11.67 -1.47
C SER A 87 11.24 -12.39 -1.73
N ASN A 88 11.83 -13.00 -0.71
CA ASN A 88 13.09 -13.74 -0.82
C ASN A 88 12.92 -15.23 -1.19
N ILE A 89 11.69 -15.76 -1.27
CA ILE A 89 11.45 -17.15 -1.65
C ILE A 89 11.89 -17.42 -3.08
N ALA A 90 11.43 -16.58 -4.01
CA ALA A 90 11.80 -16.65 -5.41
C ALA A 90 11.76 -15.23 -6.01
N PRO A 91 12.83 -14.43 -5.81
CA PRO A 91 12.86 -13.01 -6.20
C PRO A 91 12.57 -12.78 -7.68
N ASP A 92 12.99 -13.71 -8.53
CA ASP A 92 12.85 -13.62 -9.99
C ASP A 92 11.64 -14.42 -10.52
N ASP A 93 10.88 -15.09 -9.65
CA ASP A 93 9.72 -15.89 -10.03
C ASP A 93 8.54 -15.62 -9.07
N PRO A 94 7.71 -14.63 -9.38
CA PRO A 94 6.50 -14.32 -8.62
C PRO A 94 5.54 -15.52 -8.51
N PHE A 95 5.48 -16.38 -9.54
CA PHE A 95 4.61 -17.55 -9.53
C PHE A 95 5.11 -18.62 -8.56
N ALA A 96 6.41 -18.84 -8.49
CA ALA A 96 7.01 -19.70 -7.46
C ALA A 96 6.71 -19.17 -6.06
N THR A 97 6.84 -17.86 -5.82
CA THR A 97 6.50 -17.23 -4.53
C THR A 97 5.03 -17.48 -4.16
N LEU A 98 4.10 -17.31 -5.11
CA LEU A 98 2.66 -17.57 -4.90
C LEU A 98 2.36 -19.00 -4.42
N LEU A 99 3.17 -19.97 -4.86
CA LEU A 99 2.94 -21.39 -4.64
C LEU A 99 3.75 -22.01 -3.50
N GLN A 100 4.82 -21.34 -3.07
CA GLN A 100 5.75 -21.83 -2.05
C GLN A 100 5.61 -21.11 -0.71
N TYR A 101 5.07 -19.89 -0.71
CA TYR A 101 4.86 -19.14 0.52
C TYR A 101 3.90 -19.88 1.46
N GLN A 102 4.35 -20.09 2.68
CA GLN A 102 3.62 -20.73 3.77
C GLN A 102 3.70 -19.82 4.99
N GLY A 103 2.68 -19.01 5.19
CA GLY A 103 2.64 -18.06 6.29
C GLY A 103 1.22 -17.73 6.74
N PRO A 104 1.09 -16.81 7.70
CA PRO A 104 -0.15 -16.58 8.44
C PRO A 104 -1.20 -15.77 7.68
N ILE A 105 -0.84 -15.18 6.55
CA ILE A 105 -1.72 -14.44 5.64
C ILE A 105 -1.56 -15.00 4.22
N HIS A 106 -2.58 -14.90 3.37
CA HIS A 106 -2.43 -15.26 1.96
C HIS A 106 -1.41 -14.33 1.26
N VAL A 107 -0.48 -14.93 0.52
CA VAL A 107 0.68 -14.25 -0.07
C VAL A 107 0.33 -13.07 -0.98
N VAL A 108 -0.77 -13.14 -1.73
CA VAL A 108 -1.20 -12.02 -2.61
C VAL A 108 -1.51 -10.79 -1.77
N GLU A 109 -2.23 -10.97 -0.67
CA GLU A 109 -2.62 -9.86 0.20
C GLU A 109 -1.43 -9.30 0.98
N LEU A 110 -0.44 -10.14 1.31
CA LEU A 110 0.83 -9.70 1.89
C LEU A 110 1.64 -8.85 0.90
N ILE A 111 1.72 -9.27 -0.37
CA ILE A 111 2.43 -8.53 -1.43
C ILE A 111 1.72 -7.21 -1.71
N ASP A 112 0.38 -7.21 -1.84
CA ASP A 112 -0.42 -6.00 -2.02
C ASP A 112 -0.18 -5.00 -0.87
N PHE A 113 -0.20 -5.48 0.39
CA PHE A 113 0.11 -4.65 1.56
C PHE A 113 1.54 -4.08 1.50
N GLY A 114 2.54 -4.92 1.24
CA GLY A 114 3.95 -4.52 1.16
C GLY A 114 4.17 -3.42 0.11
N HIS A 115 3.65 -3.63 -1.10
CA HIS A 115 3.73 -2.62 -2.17
C HIS A 115 3.04 -1.31 -1.80
N MET A 116 1.84 -1.36 -1.23
CA MET A 116 1.12 -0.15 -0.81
C MET A 116 1.85 0.62 0.29
N THR A 117 2.43 -0.08 1.26
CA THR A 117 3.18 0.57 2.35
C THR A 117 4.50 1.19 1.88
N ASN A 118 5.09 0.69 0.79
CA ASN A 118 6.29 1.26 0.17
C ASN A 118 6.01 2.51 -0.68
N ASN A 119 4.75 2.80 -1.00
CA ASN A 119 4.36 4.04 -1.68
C ASN A 119 4.63 5.27 -0.80
N TYR A 120 4.97 6.40 -1.41
CA TYR A 120 5.02 7.67 -0.68
C TYR A 120 3.63 8.30 -0.64
N VAL A 121 3.41 9.18 0.35
CA VAL A 121 2.11 9.80 0.58
C VAL A 121 2.10 11.22 0.00
N CYS A 122 1.03 11.57 -0.69
CA CYS A 122 0.68 12.94 -1.06
C CYS A 122 -0.65 13.33 -0.43
N ILE A 123 -0.81 14.62 -0.14
CA ILE A 123 -2.07 15.21 0.29
C ILE A 123 -2.53 16.17 -0.81
N TRP A 124 -3.59 15.77 -1.51
CA TRP A 124 -4.22 16.61 -2.53
C TRP A 124 -5.38 17.37 -1.91
N GLN A 125 -5.47 18.66 -2.24
CA GLN A 125 -6.56 19.53 -1.87
C GLN A 125 -7.31 19.91 -3.13
N ALA A 126 -8.63 19.85 -3.12
CA ALA A 126 -9.41 20.33 -4.26
C ALA A 126 -9.19 21.83 -4.49
N GLU A 127 -9.24 22.30 -5.73
CA GLU A 127 -9.21 23.73 -6.07
C GLU A 127 -10.38 24.48 -5.42
N GLU A 128 -10.24 25.77 -5.16
CA GLU A 128 -11.36 26.59 -4.67
C GLU A 128 -12.57 26.50 -5.61
N GLY A 129 -13.76 26.33 -5.04
CA GLY A 129 -14.99 26.10 -5.80
C GLY A 129 -15.17 24.67 -6.32
N SER A 130 -14.19 23.77 -6.13
CA SER A 130 -14.29 22.35 -6.48
C SER A 130 -14.35 21.43 -5.26
N GLU A 131 -14.80 20.20 -5.45
CA GLU A 131 -14.79 19.18 -4.42
C GLU A 131 -14.53 17.78 -4.98
N PHE A 132 -13.97 16.90 -4.14
CA PHE A 132 -13.95 15.47 -4.39
C PHE A 132 -15.30 14.87 -4.01
N ILE A 133 -15.82 13.99 -4.87
CA ILE A 133 -17.07 13.28 -4.59
C ILE A 133 -16.76 12.05 -3.74
N LEU A 134 -17.43 11.95 -2.60
CA LEU A 134 -17.39 10.76 -1.75
C LEU A 134 -18.30 9.68 -2.34
N THR A 135 -17.71 8.54 -2.66
CA THR A 135 -18.42 7.36 -3.17
C THR A 135 -18.10 6.15 -2.30
N ASP A 136 -18.79 5.04 -2.52
CA ASP A 136 -18.46 3.72 -1.96
C ASP A 136 -17.02 3.27 -2.30
N ASN A 137 -16.46 3.75 -3.41
CA ASN A 137 -15.10 3.47 -3.86
C ASN A 137 -14.05 4.48 -3.34
N CYS A 138 -14.37 5.28 -2.30
CA CYS A 138 -13.45 6.26 -1.74
C CYS A 138 -12.17 5.65 -1.11
N PHE A 139 -12.12 4.34 -0.86
CA PHE A 139 -10.95 3.60 -0.42
C PHE A 139 -10.64 2.46 -1.40
N GLY A 140 -9.95 2.75 -2.49
CA GLY A 140 -9.55 1.71 -3.47
C GLY A 140 -9.66 2.10 -4.93
N ALA A 141 -9.99 3.36 -5.25
CA ALA A 141 -9.76 3.88 -6.58
C ALA A 141 -8.25 3.94 -6.85
N PHE A 142 -7.81 3.50 -8.03
CA PHE A 142 -6.40 3.50 -8.39
C PHE A 142 -6.19 3.94 -9.84
N GLU A 143 -5.01 4.50 -10.11
CA GLU A 143 -4.45 4.64 -11.45
C GLU A 143 -3.38 3.56 -11.64
N GLY A 144 -3.45 2.81 -12.73
CA GLY A 144 -2.38 1.85 -13.07
C GLY A 144 -2.39 1.38 -14.52
N ASP A 145 -1.43 0.53 -14.84
CA ASP A 145 -1.32 -0.17 -16.12
C ASP A 145 -0.61 -1.52 -15.95
N LYS A 146 -1.07 -2.54 -16.69
CA LYS A 146 -0.50 -3.91 -16.68
C LYS A 146 -0.22 -4.46 -15.28
N GLY A 147 -1.15 -4.25 -14.34
CA GLY A 147 -1.03 -4.72 -12.96
C GLY A 147 -0.13 -3.87 -12.05
N CYS A 148 0.50 -2.80 -12.57
CA CYS A 148 1.23 -1.83 -11.77
C CYS A 148 0.31 -0.66 -11.38
N CYS A 149 0.10 -0.44 -10.09
CA CYS A 149 -0.60 0.74 -9.58
C CYS A 149 0.40 1.90 -9.44
N PHE A 150 0.12 3.01 -10.12
CA PHE A 150 0.86 4.27 -10.01
C PHE A 150 0.37 5.09 -8.82
N HIS A 151 -0.95 5.15 -8.63
CA HIS A 151 -1.61 5.94 -7.59
C HIS A 151 -2.73 5.14 -6.96
N ASN A 152 -2.85 5.17 -5.64
CA ASN A 152 -4.05 4.75 -4.94
C ASN A 152 -4.67 5.98 -4.27
N PHE A 153 -5.95 6.21 -4.54
CA PHE A 153 -6.69 7.37 -4.08
C PHE A 153 -7.57 7.02 -2.89
N PHE A 154 -7.48 7.86 -1.87
CA PHE A 154 -8.27 7.77 -0.65
C PHE A 154 -8.95 9.12 -0.40
N ILE A 155 -10.22 9.23 -0.77
CA ILE A 155 -10.97 10.47 -0.58
C ILE A 155 -11.48 10.51 0.85
N VAL A 156 -10.84 11.34 1.68
CA VAL A 156 -11.13 11.41 3.13
C VAL A 156 -12.11 12.54 3.45
N SER A 157 -12.26 13.53 2.57
CA SER A 157 -13.29 14.56 2.65
C SER A 157 -13.53 15.22 1.28
N PRO A 158 -14.58 16.04 1.10
CA PRO A 158 -14.79 16.79 -0.14
C PRO A 158 -13.64 17.71 -0.51
N ARG A 159 -12.77 18.06 0.44
CA ARG A 159 -11.63 18.96 0.21
C ARG A 159 -10.30 18.26 0.12
N TYR A 160 -10.15 17.03 0.64
CA TYR A 160 -8.86 16.39 0.75
C TYR A 160 -8.88 14.92 0.29
N ALA A 161 -7.85 14.56 -0.46
CA ALA A 161 -7.53 13.19 -0.81
C ALA A 161 -6.12 12.84 -0.31
N ILE A 162 -5.98 11.65 0.26
CA ILE A 162 -4.69 11.03 0.50
C ILE A 162 -4.36 10.19 -0.73
N VAL A 163 -3.18 10.37 -1.31
CA VAL A 163 -2.76 9.63 -2.50
C VAL A 163 -1.49 8.87 -2.17
N LEU A 164 -1.53 7.55 -2.29
CA LEU A 164 -0.33 6.71 -2.21
C LEU A 164 0.25 6.60 -3.61
N VAL A 165 1.44 7.13 -3.81
CA VAL A 165 2.10 7.15 -5.12
C VAL A 165 3.26 6.17 -5.14
N ASN A 166 3.30 5.35 -6.18
CA ASN A 166 4.33 4.35 -6.37
C ASN A 166 5.64 4.98 -6.82
N ARG A 167 6.71 4.78 -6.04
CA ARG A 167 8.05 5.31 -6.33
C ARG A 167 8.65 4.77 -7.62
N LEU A 168 8.28 3.56 -8.02
CA LEU A 168 8.75 2.97 -9.27
C LEU A 168 8.37 3.83 -10.48
N TYR A 169 7.21 4.52 -10.43
CA TYR A 169 6.79 5.46 -11.47
C TYR A 169 7.68 6.71 -11.55
N MET A 170 8.26 7.14 -10.43
CA MET A 170 9.16 8.31 -10.39
C MET A 170 10.60 7.98 -10.79
N TRP A 171 11.01 6.72 -10.66
CA TRP A 171 12.33 6.28 -11.10
C TRP A 171 12.24 5.92 -12.57
N ASN A 172 13.18 6.40 -13.39
CA ASN A 172 13.26 6.09 -14.83
C ASN A 172 13.33 4.58 -15.16
N MET A 173 13.33 3.69 -14.15
CA MET A 173 13.16 2.24 -14.27
C MET A 173 11.91 1.83 -15.05
N MET A 174 10.85 2.64 -15.03
CA MET A 174 9.64 2.40 -15.84
C MET A 174 9.77 2.83 -17.30
N GLY A 175 10.79 3.64 -17.65
CA GLY A 175 10.96 4.17 -19.01
C GLY A 175 11.35 3.11 -20.04
N GLU A 176 11.91 1.98 -19.60
CA GLU A 176 12.25 0.83 -20.45
C GLU A 176 11.09 -0.16 -20.59
N LEU A 177 10.11 -0.10 -19.68
CA LEU A 177 8.96 -0.98 -19.69
C LEU A 177 7.80 -0.31 -20.46
N PRO A 178 7.01 -1.06 -21.25
CA PRO A 178 5.98 -0.51 -22.12
C PRO A 178 4.71 -0.12 -21.34
N PHE A 179 4.85 0.60 -20.23
CA PHE A 179 3.73 1.16 -19.47
C PHE A 179 3.23 2.45 -20.11
N ARG A 180 1.93 2.69 -20.04
CA ARG A 180 1.38 4.01 -20.34
C ARG A 180 1.89 5.04 -19.34
N LYS A 181 1.97 6.30 -19.77
CA LYS A 181 2.19 7.42 -18.87
C LYS A 181 1.00 7.61 -17.92
N SER A 182 1.26 8.08 -16.71
CA SER A 182 0.24 8.57 -15.79
C SER A 182 -0.55 9.69 -16.44
N ARG A 183 -1.85 9.71 -16.15
CA ARG A 183 -2.78 10.77 -16.54
C ARG A 183 -2.62 12.02 -15.69
N PHE A 184 -1.95 11.91 -14.53
CA PHE A 184 -1.66 13.02 -13.65
C PHE A 184 -0.27 13.59 -13.95
N SER A 185 -0.18 14.92 -13.98
CA SER A 185 1.09 15.59 -14.26
C SER A 185 2.08 15.41 -13.11
N GLU A 186 3.38 15.46 -13.42
CA GLU A 186 4.44 15.40 -12.41
C GLU A 186 4.33 16.49 -11.33
N LYS A 187 3.65 17.61 -11.64
CA LYS A 187 3.41 18.70 -10.67
C LYS A 187 2.52 18.28 -9.50
N LEU A 188 1.74 17.20 -9.66
CA LEU A 188 0.88 16.66 -8.61
C LEU A 188 1.62 15.69 -7.67
N HIS A 189 2.94 15.58 -7.83
CA HIS A 189 3.82 14.75 -7.02
C HIS A 189 4.73 15.64 -6.19
N ALA A 190 4.42 15.81 -4.90
CA ALA A 190 5.32 16.44 -3.95
C ALA A 190 5.88 15.36 -3.02
N ASN A 191 7.21 15.23 -2.99
CA ASN A 191 7.88 14.42 -2.00
C ASN A 191 7.78 15.11 -0.62
N PRO A 192 7.49 14.37 0.46
CA PRO A 192 7.56 14.94 1.79
C PRO A 192 9.00 15.36 2.14
N GLU A 193 9.13 16.44 2.91
CA GLU A 193 10.39 16.79 3.57
C GLU A 193 10.56 15.90 4.80
N ALA A 194 11.65 15.15 4.86
CA ALA A 194 11.98 14.31 6.01
C ALA A 194 12.88 15.07 7.00
N VAL A 195 12.49 15.05 8.28
CA VAL A 195 13.25 15.58 9.41
C VAL A 195 13.59 14.43 10.34
N TYR A 196 14.86 14.06 10.38
CA TYR A 196 15.35 12.92 11.14
C TYR A 196 15.66 13.30 12.59
N ALA A 197 15.16 12.50 13.53
CA ALA A 197 15.34 12.77 14.96
C ALA A 197 16.81 12.62 15.41
N LYS A 198 17.55 11.71 14.77
CA LYS A 198 18.98 11.45 15.03
C LYS A 198 19.93 12.42 14.31
N GLY A 199 19.40 13.43 13.62
CA GLY A 199 20.17 14.31 12.75
C GLY A 199 20.29 13.81 11.31
N PRO A 200 21.04 14.49 10.44
CA PRO A 200 21.16 14.14 9.03
C PRO A 200 21.64 12.69 8.84
N LEU A 201 21.02 11.97 7.91
CA LEU A 201 21.44 10.61 7.59
C LEU A 201 22.85 10.60 6.99
N PRO A 202 23.69 9.61 7.37
CA PRO A 202 24.95 9.35 6.69
C PRO A 202 24.71 8.89 5.24
N LYS A 203 25.76 8.91 4.41
CA LYS A 203 25.67 8.48 3.00
C LYS A 203 25.28 7.00 2.85
N ASP A 204 25.75 6.17 3.78
CA ASP A 204 25.56 4.73 3.78
C ASP A 204 24.63 4.34 4.95
N PHE A 205 23.44 4.94 4.99
CA PHE A 205 22.49 4.68 6.06
C PHE A 205 21.89 3.27 5.97
N ASP A 206 21.53 2.71 7.12
CA ASP A 206 20.75 1.48 7.23
C ASP A 206 19.45 1.68 8.02
N ASP A 207 18.68 0.61 8.21
CA ASP A 207 17.39 0.68 8.89
C ASP A 207 17.50 1.14 10.37
N SER A 208 18.65 0.93 11.01
CA SER A 208 18.91 1.34 12.38
C SER A 208 19.16 2.85 12.53
N ASP A 209 19.46 3.55 11.45
CA ASP A 209 19.63 5.01 11.42
C ASP A 209 18.29 5.76 11.48
N PHE A 210 17.18 5.08 11.23
CA PHE A 210 15.86 5.67 11.35
C PHE A 210 15.35 5.66 12.80
N SER A 211 14.48 6.62 13.11
CA SER A 211 13.77 6.69 14.38
C SER A 211 12.25 6.63 14.15
N PRO A 212 11.48 5.97 15.05
CA PRO A 212 10.02 6.13 15.09
C PRO A 212 9.57 7.60 15.19
N ASP A 213 10.42 8.46 15.74
CA ASP A 213 10.18 9.89 15.94
C ASP A 213 10.59 10.76 14.74
N ASP A 214 11.14 10.18 13.66
CA ASP A 214 11.38 10.92 12.42
C ASP A 214 10.07 11.51 11.90
N VAL A 215 10.11 12.75 11.41
CA VAL A 215 8.92 13.49 10.97
C VAL A 215 8.95 13.67 9.46
N PHE A 216 7.82 13.41 8.82
CA PHE A 216 7.56 13.72 7.41
C PHE A 216 6.62 14.92 7.34
N LYS A 217 7.06 15.99 6.68
CA LYS A 217 6.25 17.18 6.41
C LYS A 217 5.71 17.13 4.99
N TYR A 218 4.40 17.26 4.87
CA TYR A 218 3.65 17.21 3.62
C TYR A 218 3.09 18.58 3.29
N ARG A 219 3.33 19.02 2.06
CA ARG A 219 2.67 20.19 1.48
C ARG A 219 1.37 19.78 0.83
N ARG A 220 0.39 20.68 0.85
CA ARG A 220 -0.84 20.52 0.09
C ARG A 220 -0.56 20.79 -1.38
N ILE A 221 -1.12 19.95 -2.22
CA ILE A 221 -1.10 20.11 -3.68
C ILE A 221 -2.51 20.51 -4.07
N VAL A 222 -2.66 21.71 -4.64
CA VAL A 222 -3.92 22.23 -5.19
C VAL A 222 -3.95 21.99 -6.69
#